data_AF-A0A0C9SN81-F1
#
_entry.id   AF-A0A0C9SN81-F1
#
_cell.length_a   1.000
_cell.length_b   1.000
_cell.length_c   1.000
_cell.angle_alpha   90.00
_cell.angle_beta   90.00
_cell.angle_gamma   90.00
#
_symmetry.space_group_name_H-M   'P 1'
#
loop_
_entity.id
_entity.type
_entity.pdbx_description
1 polymer ?
#
loop_
_entity_poly.entity_id
_entity_poly.type
_entity_poly.pdbx_seq_one_letter_code
_entity_poly.pdbx_strand_id
1 'polypeptide(L)'
;MVAKPNQKQCLLLIWQAYAKQNLSTFKIPEVALEDPEMTEYITSLISHLLTSVRSNMKQKIANHIVSKSHISVLAKSLAPGGGYEMTTAHWAHIVFLRDSMIIFESVVEECKRRGGQKKLGAQQSAPAAPDHTDENEEEQAENDSKVNSKNAEERIWTSNKYWEYINMVLRELRAEACAAETTPVACAKYMEAFFTRVLQADMRNHPGSSSHPAVPAFDKVTVQWQKAIMTGLIW
;
A
#
# COMPACT_ATOMS: atom_id res chain seq x y z
N MET A 1 -7.40 -26.21 -14.75
CA MET A 1 -6.71 -25.31 -13.79
C MET A 1 -7.16 -23.89 -14.09
N VAL A 2 -7.89 -23.22 -13.18
CA VAL A 2 -8.27 -21.82 -13.37
C VAL A 2 -7.06 -20.96 -12.96
N ALA A 3 -6.54 -20.15 -13.89
CA ALA A 3 -5.44 -19.23 -13.61
C ALA A 3 -5.83 -18.29 -12.45
N LYS A 4 -4.95 -18.15 -11.46
CA LYS A 4 -5.18 -17.17 -10.39
C LYS A 4 -5.24 -15.78 -11.01
N PRO A 5 -6.29 -14.99 -10.73
CA PRO A 5 -6.41 -13.65 -11.28
C PRO A 5 -5.20 -12.81 -10.88
N ASN A 6 -4.66 -12.08 -11.84
CA ASN A 6 -3.56 -11.16 -11.56
C ASN A 6 -4.06 -9.99 -10.69
N GLN A 7 -3.13 -9.23 -10.11
CA GLN A 7 -3.48 -8.12 -9.21
C GLN A 7 -4.41 -7.07 -9.84
N LYS A 8 -4.29 -6.83 -11.15
CA LYS A 8 -5.19 -5.92 -11.88
C LYS A 8 -6.62 -6.48 -11.94
N GLN A 9 -6.77 -7.78 -12.23
CA GLN A 9 -8.08 -8.46 -12.23
C GLN A 9 -8.70 -8.52 -10.83
N CYS A 10 -7.92 -8.76 -9.77
CA CYS A 10 -8.44 -8.71 -8.41
C CYS A 10 -8.93 -7.31 -8.02
N LEU A 11 -8.18 -6.26 -8.36
CA LEU A 11 -8.58 -4.88 -8.11
C LEU A 11 -9.82 -4.49 -8.91
N LEU A 12 -9.92 -4.95 -10.16
CA LEU A 12 -11.09 -4.76 -11.02
C LEU A 12 -12.34 -5.39 -10.41
N LEU A 13 -12.26 -6.64 -9.96
CA LEU A 13 -13.39 -7.36 -9.37
C LEU A 13 -13.84 -6.74 -8.04
N ILE A 14 -12.89 -6.33 -7.19
CA ILE A 14 -13.20 -5.66 -5.92
C ILE A 14 -13.86 -4.30 -6.19
N TRP A 15 -13.32 -3.54 -7.16
CA TRP A 15 -13.91 -2.26 -7.53
C TRP A 15 -15.32 -2.44 -8.13
N GLN A 16 -15.51 -3.35 -9.08
CA GLN A 16 -16.82 -3.62 -9.68
C GLN A 16 -17.83 -4.06 -8.62
N ALA A 17 -17.43 -4.95 -7.70
CA ALA A 17 -18.29 -5.36 -6.60
C ALA A 17 -18.69 -4.18 -5.70
N TYR A 18 -17.74 -3.31 -5.36
CA TYR A 18 -18.01 -2.12 -4.55
C TYR A 18 -18.87 -1.08 -5.30
N ALA A 19 -18.55 -0.80 -6.56
CA ALA A 19 -19.25 0.17 -7.40
C ALA A 19 -20.69 -0.24 -7.65
N LYS A 20 -20.95 -1.52 -7.98
CA LYS A 20 -22.30 -2.06 -8.16
C LYS A 20 -23.18 -1.88 -6.92
N GLN A 21 -22.61 -1.97 -5.73
CA GLN A 21 -23.33 -1.75 -4.46
C GLN A 21 -23.54 -0.26 -4.14
N ASN A 22 -22.83 0.65 -4.82
CA ASN A 22 -22.76 2.07 -4.47
C ASN A 22 -22.96 2.99 -5.68
N LEU A 23 -23.70 2.56 -6.71
CA LEU A 23 -23.87 3.28 -7.98
C LEU A 23 -24.38 4.72 -7.80
N SER A 24 -25.35 4.91 -6.91
CA SER A 24 -25.92 6.22 -6.59
C SER A 24 -24.88 7.18 -6.00
N THR A 25 -23.98 6.67 -5.14
CA THR A 25 -22.87 7.45 -4.56
C THR A 25 -21.90 7.93 -5.64
N PHE A 26 -21.61 7.09 -6.63
CA PHE A 26 -20.72 7.42 -7.74
C PHE A 26 -21.42 8.16 -8.89
N LYS A 27 -22.76 8.27 -8.84
CA LYS A 27 -23.59 8.79 -9.93
C LYS A 27 -23.34 8.04 -11.25
N ILE A 28 -23.14 6.71 -11.17
CA ILE A 28 -22.94 5.83 -12.33
C ILE A 28 -24.28 5.16 -12.66
N PRO A 29 -24.83 5.33 -13.88
CA PRO A 29 -26.00 4.57 -14.33
C PRO A 29 -25.70 3.08 -14.40
N GLU A 30 -26.64 2.23 -13.97
CA GLU A 30 -26.45 0.77 -13.98
C GLU A 30 -26.18 0.21 -15.39
N VAL A 31 -26.91 0.74 -16.39
CA VAL A 31 -26.71 0.41 -17.82
C VAL A 31 -25.28 0.66 -18.32
N ALA A 32 -24.55 1.60 -17.72
CA ALA A 32 -23.17 1.88 -18.08
C ALA A 32 -22.18 0.79 -17.61
N LEU A 33 -22.60 -0.08 -16.67
CA LEU A 33 -21.83 -1.25 -16.25
C LEU A 33 -22.19 -2.53 -17.01
N GLU A 34 -23.26 -2.52 -17.79
CA GLU A 34 -23.64 -3.62 -18.68
C GLU A 34 -22.95 -3.50 -20.05
N ASP A 35 -22.68 -2.27 -20.47
CA ASP A 35 -21.88 -1.96 -21.66
C ASP A 35 -20.38 -2.25 -21.38
N PRO A 36 -19.74 -3.16 -22.15
CA PRO A 36 -18.33 -3.51 -21.97
C PRO A 36 -17.36 -2.33 -22.21
N GLU A 37 -17.64 -1.48 -23.19
CA GLU A 37 -16.80 -0.33 -23.55
C GLU A 37 -16.86 0.73 -22.45
N MET A 38 -18.07 1.02 -21.96
CA MET A 38 -18.26 1.93 -20.82
C MET A 38 -17.63 1.38 -19.54
N THR A 39 -17.75 0.09 -19.31
CA THR A 39 -17.13 -0.58 -18.16
C THR A 39 -15.61 -0.48 -18.22
N GLU A 40 -15.00 -0.68 -19.39
CA GLU A 40 -13.56 -0.53 -19.59
C GLU A 40 -13.12 0.92 -19.37
N TYR A 41 -13.86 1.90 -19.91
CA TYR A 41 -13.59 3.31 -19.72
C TYR A 41 -13.63 3.72 -18.24
N ILE A 42 -14.69 3.37 -17.52
CA ILE A 42 -14.84 3.66 -16.09
C ILE A 42 -13.71 2.99 -15.29
N THR A 43 -13.38 1.73 -15.62
CA THR A 43 -12.28 0.99 -15.01
C THR A 43 -10.93 1.71 -15.19
N SER A 44 -10.66 2.17 -16.41
CA SER A 44 -9.44 2.90 -16.75
C SER A 44 -9.36 4.22 -15.98
N LEU A 45 -10.46 4.99 -15.97
CA LEU A 45 -10.56 6.25 -15.24
C LEU A 45 -10.28 6.07 -13.75
N ILE A 46 -10.89 5.06 -13.13
CA ILE A 46 -10.74 4.81 -11.69
C ILE A 46 -9.35 4.30 -11.37
N SER A 47 -8.78 3.43 -12.22
CA SER A 47 -7.39 3.00 -12.08
C SER A 47 -6.43 4.18 -12.15
N HIS A 48 -6.66 5.11 -13.07
CA HIS A 48 -5.88 6.35 -13.19
C HIS A 48 -6.01 7.22 -11.94
N LEU A 49 -7.24 7.50 -11.49
CA LEU A 49 -7.51 8.33 -10.32
C LEU A 49 -6.91 7.72 -9.05
N LEU A 50 -7.08 6.41 -8.82
CA LEU A 50 -6.51 5.72 -7.67
C LEU A 50 -4.98 5.74 -7.70
N THR A 51 -4.37 5.55 -8.88
CA THR A 51 -2.91 5.63 -9.03
C THR A 51 -2.40 7.03 -8.73
N SER A 52 -3.07 8.07 -9.25
CA SER A 52 -2.74 9.46 -8.99
C SER A 52 -2.85 9.82 -7.51
N VAL A 53 -3.97 9.46 -6.87
CA VAL A 53 -4.19 9.66 -5.42
C VAL A 53 -3.11 8.93 -4.62
N ARG A 54 -2.83 7.65 -4.92
CA ARG A 54 -1.76 6.88 -4.28
C ARG A 54 -0.38 7.53 -4.44
N SER A 55 -0.04 8.04 -5.63
CA SER A 55 1.21 8.74 -5.85
C SER A 55 1.30 10.02 -4.98
N ASN A 56 0.22 10.81 -4.97
CA ASN A 56 0.13 12.04 -4.18
C ASN A 56 0.22 11.78 -2.67
N MET A 57 -0.51 10.77 -2.17
CA MET A 57 -0.47 10.37 -0.76
C MET A 57 0.94 9.96 -0.35
N LYS A 58 1.58 9.10 -1.16
CA LYS A 58 2.95 8.63 -0.91
C LYS A 58 3.93 9.80 -0.83
N GLN A 59 3.86 10.74 -1.76
CA GLN A 59 4.72 11.92 -1.77
C GLN A 59 4.50 12.81 -0.53
N LYS A 60 3.24 13.07 -0.16
CA LYS A 60 2.91 13.85 1.04
C LYS A 60 3.42 13.19 2.32
N ILE A 61 3.26 11.87 2.45
CA ILE A 61 3.77 11.11 3.59
C ILE A 61 5.29 11.25 3.68
N ALA A 62 6.02 11.02 2.58
CA ALA A 62 7.48 11.15 2.56
C ALA A 62 7.94 12.57 2.96
N ASN A 63 7.34 13.62 2.39
CA ASN A 63 7.65 15.00 2.75
C ASN A 63 7.39 15.30 4.23
N HIS A 64 6.31 14.74 4.78
CA HIS A 64 5.96 14.89 6.19
C HIS A 64 6.93 14.14 7.11
N ILE A 65 7.43 12.98 6.72
CA ILE A 65 8.48 12.26 7.47
C ILE A 65 9.74 13.12 7.55
N VAL A 66 10.22 13.64 6.42
CA VAL A 66 11.42 14.49 6.35
C VAL A 66 11.27 15.76 7.21
N SER A 67 10.12 16.42 7.14
CA SER A 67 9.84 17.64 7.90
C SER A 67 9.38 17.38 9.35
N LYS A 68 9.28 16.11 9.77
CA LYS A 68 8.83 15.68 11.11
C LYS A 68 7.54 16.35 11.60
N SER A 69 6.63 16.68 10.69
CA SER A 69 5.45 17.46 11.07
C SER A 69 4.42 16.61 11.83
N HIS A 70 3.63 17.27 12.67
CA HIS A 70 2.55 16.63 13.42
C HIS A 70 1.49 16.01 12.50
N ILE A 71 0.85 14.93 12.95
CA ILE A 71 -0.18 14.18 12.20
C ILE A 71 -1.32 15.07 11.70
N SER A 72 -1.71 16.09 12.46
CA SER A 72 -2.76 17.02 12.07
C SER A 72 -2.45 17.78 10.77
N VAL A 73 -1.18 18.07 10.50
CA VAL A 73 -0.75 18.76 9.28
C VAL A 73 -0.82 17.80 8.09
N LEU A 74 -0.36 16.55 8.29
CA LEU A 74 -0.46 15.50 7.27
C LEU A 74 -1.93 15.16 6.95
N ALA A 75 -2.77 15.00 7.97
CA ALA A 75 -4.19 14.70 7.79
C ALA A 75 -4.90 15.81 7.02
N LYS A 76 -4.63 17.08 7.33
CA LYS A 76 -5.16 18.23 6.57
C LYS A 76 -4.65 18.26 5.14
N SER A 77 -3.38 17.93 4.90
CA SER A 77 -2.83 17.93 3.54
C SER A 77 -3.39 16.78 2.69
N LEU A 78 -3.79 15.67 3.28
CA LEU A 78 -4.41 14.54 2.60
C LEU A 78 -5.92 14.71 2.37
N ALA A 79 -6.59 15.55 3.16
CA ALA A 79 -8.00 15.85 2.98
C ALA A 79 -8.22 16.85 1.82
N PRO A 80 -8.97 16.49 0.77
CA PRO A 80 -9.50 17.47 -0.18
C PRO A 80 -10.34 18.52 0.56
N GLY A 81 -10.25 19.78 0.14
CA GLY A 81 -10.85 20.90 0.86
C GLY A 81 -12.34 20.73 1.18
N GLY A 82 -12.72 21.07 2.41
CA GLY A 82 -14.07 21.52 2.79
C GLY A 82 -15.16 20.48 3.09
N GLY A 83 -14.91 19.16 2.96
CA GLY A 83 -16.00 18.17 3.09
C GLY A 83 -15.65 16.86 3.79
N TYR A 84 -14.44 16.71 4.34
CA TYR A 84 -13.99 15.47 4.96
C TYR A 84 -14.10 15.52 6.48
N GLU A 85 -14.91 14.63 7.06
CA GLU A 85 -15.00 14.49 8.52
C GLU A 85 -13.83 13.66 9.03
N MET A 86 -12.76 14.36 9.42
CA MET A 86 -11.55 13.74 9.92
C MET A 86 -11.71 13.36 11.39
N THR A 87 -11.74 12.05 11.66
CA THR A 87 -11.85 11.44 13.00
C THR A 87 -10.51 10.86 13.47
N THR A 88 -10.45 10.45 14.73
CA THR A 88 -9.27 9.75 15.30
C THR A 88 -8.91 8.47 14.53
N ALA A 89 -9.91 7.71 14.08
CA ALA A 89 -9.67 6.50 13.28
C ALA A 89 -8.95 6.83 11.96
N HIS A 90 -9.33 7.92 11.28
CA HIS A 90 -8.62 8.36 10.08
C HIS A 90 -7.18 8.75 10.37
N TRP A 91 -6.93 9.45 11.48
CA TRP A 91 -5.57 9.77 11.90
C TRP A 91 -4.75 8.51 12.14
N ALA A 92 -5.33 7.52 12.83
CA ALA A 92 -4.66 6.26 13.10
C ALA A 92 -4.28 5.51 11.81
N HIS A 93 -5.16 5.49 10.80
CA HIS A 93 -4.84 4.91 9.49
C HIS A 93 -3.75 5.70 8.75
N ILE A 94 -3.80 7.03 8.77
CA ILE A 94 -2.77 7.88 8.13
C ILE A 94 -1.42 7.67 8.81
N VAL A 95 -1.39 7.59 10.14
CA VAL A 95 -0.18 7.30 10.88
C VAL A 95 0.35 5.92 10.54
N PHE A 96 -0.50 4.90 10.47
CA PHE A 96 -0.08 3.57 10.06
C PHE A 96 0.61 3.59 8.68
N LEU A 97 0.09 4.35 7.72
CA LEU A 97 0.75 4.52 6.42
C LEU A 97 2.13 5.18 6.59
N ARG A 98 2.22 6.23 7.42
CA ARG A 98 3.49 6.92 7.69
C ARG A 98 4.53 6.00 8.34
N ASP A 99 4.15 5.30 9.41
CA ASP A 99 4.99 4.34 10.12
C ASP A 99 5.46 3.23 9.18
N SER A 100 4.53 2.67 8.40
CA SER A 100 4.85 1.66 7.39
C SER A 100 5.79 2.18 6.30
N MET A 101 5.76 3.48 5.95
CA MET A 101 6.71 4.06 4.99
C MET A 101 8.12 4.07 5.56
N ILE A 102 8.29 4.45 6.83
CA ILE A 102 9.60 4.49 7.50
C ILE A 102 10.21 3.08 7.53
N ILE A 103 9.40 2.07 7.88
CA ILE A 103 9.82 0.67 7.88
C ILE A 103 10.15 0.23 6.45
N PHE A 104 9.29 0.54 5.48
CA PHE A 104 9.47 0.16 4.08
C PHE A 104 10.76 0.74 3.47
N GLU A 105 11.07 2.00 3.74
CA GLU A 105 12.32 2.63 3.28
C GLU A 105 13.54 1.86 3.83
N SER A 106 13.51 1.45 5.09
CA SER A 106 14.57 0.63 5.70
C SER A 106 14.71 -0.73 5.01
N VAL A 107 13.59 -1.39 4.66
CA VAL A 107 13.57 -2.66 3.92
C VAL A 107 14.13 -2.49 2.51
N VAL A 108 13.78 -1.41 1.81
CA VAL A 108 14.28 -1.12 0.46
C VAL A 108 15.79 -0.88 0.47
N GLU A 109 16.32 -0.14 1.46
CA GLU A 109 17.76 0.07 1.59
C GLU A 109 18.52 -1.24 1.88
N GLU A 110 17.98 -2.10 2.73
CA GLU A 110 18.54 -3.43 2.97
C GLU A 110 18.56 -4.31 1.71
N CYS A 111 17.47 -4.29 0.91
CA CYS A 111 17.43 -4.98 -0.38
C CYS A 111 18.51 -4.46 -1.35
N LYS A 112 18.71 -3.14 -1.43
CA LYS A 112 19.77 -2.54 -2.27
C LYS A 112 21.16 -2.98 -1.82
N ARG A 113 21.42 -2.99 -0.51
CA ARG A 113 22.70 -3.40 0.07
C ARG A 113 23.04 -4.86 -0.30
N ARG A 114 22.07 -5.77 -0.17
CA ARG A 114 22.24 -7.19 -0.57
C ARG A 114 22.51 -7.34 -2.08
N GLY A 115 21.80 -6.59 -2.91
CA GLY A 115 22.01 -6.57 -4.37
C GLY A 115 23.41 -6.08 -4.76
N GLY A 116 23.91 -5.03 -4.09
CA GLY A 116 25.26 -4.51 -4.30
C GLY A 116 26.37 -5.47 -3.88
N GLN A 117 26.20 -6.17 -2.75
CA GLN A 117 27.16 -7.17 -2.27
C GLN A 117 27.27 -8.39 -3.21
N LYS A 118 26.15 -8.86 -3.79
CA LYS A 118 26.19 -9.94 -4.81
C LYS A 118 26.95 -9.52 -6.07
N LYS A 119 26.85 -8.24 -6.47
CA LYS A 119 27.54 -7.71 -7.66
C LYS A 119 29.05 -7.56 -7.46
N LEU A 120 29.49 -7.21 -6.25
CA LEU A 120 30.92 -7.12 -5.89
C LEU A 120 31.56 -8.50 -5.65
N GLY A 121 30.82 -9.45 -5.08
CA GLY A 121 31.28 -10.83 -4.90
C GLY A 121 31.50 -11.57 -6.23
N ALA A 122 30.68 -11.30 -7.24
CA ALA A 122 30.86 -11.84 -8.60
C ALA A 122 32.07 -11.23 -9.33
N GLN A 123 32.53 -10.03 -8.95
CA GLN A 123 33.69 -9.37 -9.56
C GLN A 123 35.03 -9.81 -8.95
N GLN A 124 35.03 -10.45 -7.77
CA GLN A 124 36.25 -10.96 -7.12
C GLN A 124 36.53 -12.44 -7.43
N SER A 125 35.73 -13.09 -8.27
CA SER A 125 35.90 -14.49 -8.68
C SER A 125 36.16 -14.67 -10.18
N ALA A 126 36.80 -13.68 -10.83
CA ALA A 126 37.36 -13.86 -12.17
C ALA A 126 38.89 -14.06 -12.02
N PRO A 127 39.46 -15.24 -12.36
CA PRO A 127 40.90 -15.38 -12.49
C PRO A 127 41.36 -14.58 -13.71
N ALA A 128 42.40 -13.78 -13.53
CA ALA A 128 43.07 -13.08 -14.62
C ALA A 128 43.81 -14.09 -15.53
N ALA A 129 43.48 -14.12 -16.82
CA ALA A 129 44.40 -14.53 -17.88
C ALA A 129 43.98 -13.91 -19.24
N PRO A 130 44.90 -13.74 -20.19
CA PRO A 130 44.87 -12.63 -21.15
C PRO A 130 44.43 -13.00 -22.57
N ASP A 131 43.92 -11.96 -23.24
CA ASP A 131 43.98 -11.57 -24.66
C ASP A 131 43.50 -12.50 -25.81
N HIS A 132 42.95 -11.81 -26.81
CA HIS A 132 42.74 -12.15 -28.23
C HIS A 132 41.47 -12.88 -28.74
N THR A 133 40.67 -12.06 -29.42
CA THR A 133 40.09 -12.22 -30.78
C THR A 133 38.60 -12.57 -30.93
N ASP A 134 37.97 -11.75 -31.77
CA ASP A 134 36.61 -11.78 -32.31
C ASP A 134 36.13 -13.15 -32.83
N GLU A 135 34.83 -13.42 -32.71
CA GLU A 135 33.86 -13.49 -33.83
C GLU A 135 32.56 -14.24 -33.42
N ASN A 136 31.45 -13.67 -33.89
CA ASN A 136 30.19 -14.30 -34.34
C ASN A 136 29.06 -14.81 -33.40
N GLU A 137 27.90 -14.19 -33.63
CA GLU A 137 26.51 -14.68 -33.82
C GLU A 137 25.82 -15.72 -32.91
N GLU A 138 24.63 -15.29 -32.48
CA GLU A 138 23.32 -15.98 -32.44
C GLU A 138 22.93 -17.02 -31.37
N GLU A 139 21.63 -16.92 -31.08
CA GLU A 139 20.65 -17.90 -30.55
C GLU A 139 20.54 -18.24 -29.05
N GLN A 140 19.42 -17.74 -28.51
CA GLN A 140 18.43 -18.46 -27.69
C GLN A 140 18.79 -19.90 -27.26
N ALA A 141 18.79 -20.12 -25.96
CA ALA A 141 18.40 -21.41 -25.40
C ALA A 141 17.62 -21.20 -24.09
N GLU A 142 16.34 -21.57 -24.15
CA GLU A 142 15.54 -21.97 -23.00
C GLU A 142 16.33 -22.93 -22.12
N ASN A 143 16.26 -22.76 -20.80
CA ASN A 143 16.50 -23.86 -19.89
C ASN A 143 15.54 -23.77 -18.71
N ASP A 144 14.44 -24.50 -18.89
CA ASP A 144 13.64 -25.08 -17.82
C ASP A 144 14.56 -25.89 -16.90
N SER A 145 14.74 -25.42 -15.67
CA SER A 145 15.40 -26.17 -14.61
C SER A 145 14.63 -26.02 -13.31
N LYS A 146 13.61 -26.88 -13.20
CA LYS A 146 13.18 -27.61 -12.00
C LYS A 146 13.73 -27.04 -10.68
N VAL A 147 13.08 -25.98 -10.18
CA VAL A 147 13.39 -25.39 -8.87
C VAL A 147 12.92 -26.33 -7.77
N ASN A 148 13.90 -26.99 -7.17
CA ASN A 148 13.79 -27.74 -5.93
C ASN A 148 13.32 -26.79 -4.80
N SER A 149 12.27 -27.19 -4.09
CA SER A 149 11.72 -26.44 -2.95
C SER A 149 12.76 -26.25 -1.85
N LYS A 150 13.28 -25.02 -1.68
CA LYS A 150 13.79 -24.48 -0.39
C LYS A 150 14.27 -23.02 -0.37
N ASN A 151 14.08 -22.24 -1.43
CA ASN A 151 14.26 -20.79 -1.37
C ASN A 151 12.94 -20.13 -1.76
N ALA A 152 12.12 -19.74 -0.78
CA ALA A 152 11.22 -18.62 -1.05
C ALA A 152 12.13 -17.45 -1.35
N GLU A 153 12.30 -17.10 -2.64
CA GLU A 153 13.09 -15.94 -3.03
C GLU A 153 12.64 -14.76 -2.16
N GLU A 154 13.55 -14.27 -1.32
CA GLU A 154 13.30 -13.07 -0.51
C GLU A 154 12.81 -11.99 -1.46
N ARG A 155 11.54 -11.60 -1.34
CA ARG A 155 10.90 -10.65 -2.25
C ARG A 155 11.75 -9.37 -2.29
N ILE A 156 12.25 -9.02 -3.47
CA ILE A 156 12.99 -7.78 -3.66
C ILE A 156 12.01 -6.60 -3.67
N TRP A 157 12.15 -5.74 -2.66
CA TRP A 157 11.38 -4.51 -2.51
C TRP A 157 12.08 -3.33 -3.18
N THR A 158 11.31 -2.57 -3.93
CA THR A 158 11.74 -1.37 -4.65
C THR A 158 10.78 -0.25 -4.30
N SER A 159 11.21 1.02 -4.39
CA SER A 159 10.41 2.16 -3.94
C SER A 159 9.00 2.21 -4.55
N ASN A 160 8.80 1.74 -5.79
CA ASN A 160 7.50 1.68 -6.45
C ASN A 160 6.51 0.64 -5.86
N LYS A 161 6.98 -0.30 -5.02
CA LYS A 161 6.15 -1.37 -4.43
C LYS A 161 5.54 -1.04 -3.06
N TYR A 162 5.61 0.22 -2.62
CA TYR A 162 5.08 0.64 -1.32
C TYR A 162 3.63 0.21 -1.07
N TRP A 163 2.73 0.40 -2.04
CA TRP A 163 1.32 0.02 -1.86
C TRP A 163 1.09 -1.49 -1.80
N GLU A 164 1.96 -2.28 -2.46
CA GLU A 164 1.95 -3.74 -2.32
C GLU A 164 2.43 -4.17 -0.93
N TYR A 165 3.43 -3.47 -0.39
CA TYR A 165 3.90 -3.67 0.98
C TYR A 165 2.80 -3.39 2.00
N ILE A 166 2.08 -2.26 1.88
CA ILE A 166 0.93 -1.95 2.73
C ILE A 166 -0.14 -3.05 2.68
N ASN A 167 -0.48 -3.54 1.49
CA ASN A 167 -1.46 -4.63 1.36
C ASN A 167 -1.01 -5.93 2.03
N MET A 168 0.30 -6.20 2.01
CA MET A 168 0.87 -7.36 2.70
C MET A 168 0.79 -7.19 4.22
N VAL A 169 1.26 -6.06 4.75
CA VAL A 169 1.24 -5.77 6.20
C VAL A 169 -0.20 -5.81 6.74
N LEU A 170 -1.15 -5.19 6.06
CA LEU A 170 -2.57 -5.23 6.47
C LEU A 170 -3.15 -6.66 6.43
N ARG A 171 -2.72 -7.50 5.48
CA ARG A 171 -3.15 -8.89 5.42
C ARG A 171 -2.58 -9.70 6.60
N GLU A 172 -1.31 -9.50 6.91
CA GLU A 172 -0.64 -10.17 8.02
C GLU A 172 -1.25 -9.76 9.36
N LEU A 173 -1.47 -8.46 9.57
CA LEU A 173 -2.11 -7.93 10.76
C LEU A 173 -3.51 -8.50 10.98
N ARG A 174 -4.30 -8.68 9.91
CA ARG A 174 -5.63 -9.32 10.01
C ARG A 174 -5.53 -10.81 10.31
N ALA A 175 -4.58 -11.51 9.70
CA ALA A 175 -4.35 -12.92 9.99
C ALA A 175 -3.96 -13.12 11.46
N GLU A 176 -3.13 -12.23 11.99
CA GLU A 176 -2.76 -12.19 13.40
C GLU A 176 -3.97 -11.93 14.30
N ALA A 177 -4.79 -10.92 13.98
CA ALA A 177 -6.01 -10.63 14.73
C ALA A 177 -6.97 -11.83 14.75
N CYS A 178 -7.19 -12.49 13.62
CA CYS A 178 -8.03 -13.69 13.53
C CYS A 178 -7.43 -14.93 14.21
N ALA A 179 -6.11 -14.99 14.38
CA ALA A 179 -5.46 -16.05 15.13
C ALA A 179 -5.53 -15.80 16.64
N ALA A 180 -5.47 -14.53 17.06
CA ALA A 180 -5.55 -14.12 18.45
C ALA A 180 -6.99 -14.16 19.00
N GLU A 181 -7.97 -13.85 18.16
CA GLU A 181 -9.36 -13.63 18.58
C GLU A 181 -10.34 -14.52 17.81
N THR A 182 -11.34 -15.04 18.51
CA THR A 182 -12.28 -16.05 17.96
C THR A 182 -13.57 -15.45 17.41
N THR A 183 -13.83 -14.15 17.66
CA THR A 183 -15.07 -13.49 17.23
C THR A 183 -14.76 -12.26 16.36
N PRO A 184 -15.60 -11.93 15.36
CA PRO A 184 -15.37 -10.76 14.52
C PRO A 184 -15.27 -9.44 15.31
N VAL A 185 -16.04 -9.31 16.38
CA VAL A 185 -16.02 -8.13 17.27
C VAL A 185 -14.69 -8.02 18.01
N ALA A 186 -14.17 -9.14 18.51
CA ALA A 186 -12.88 -9.15 19.19
C ALA A 186 -11.73 -8.89 18.20
N CYS A 187 -11.76 -9.47 16.99
CA CYS A 187 -10.81 -9.15 15.93
C CYS A 187 -10.80 -7.64 15.60
N ALA A 188 -11.98 -7.02 15.48
CA ALA A 188 -12.08 -5.58 15.22
C ALA A 188 -11.46 -4.75 16.35
N LYS A 189 -11.69 -5.12 17.61
CA LYS A 189 -11.06 -4.48 18.78
C LYS A 189 -9.54 -4.65 18.80
N TYR A 190 -9.05 -5.82 18.40
CA TYR A 190 -7.61 -6.08 18.26
C TYR A 190 -6.97 -5.10 17.26
N MET A 191 -7.58 -4.97 16.08
CA MET A 191 -7.14 -4.03 15.04
C MET A 191 -7.19 -2.59 15.54
N GLU A 192 -8.28 -2.17 16.19
CA GLU A 192 -8.43 -0.83 16.77
C GLU A 192 -7.34 -0.53 17.81
N ALA A 193 -7.03 -1.49 18.69
CA ALA A 193 -5.97 -1.37 19.67
C ALA A 193 -4.59 -1.26 19.02
N PHE A 194 -4.34 -1.98 17.92
CA PHE A 194 -3.12 -1.83 17.13
C PHE A 194 -2.99 -0.42 16.55
N PHE A 195 -4.00 0.06 15.82
CA PHE A 195 -3.98 1.40 15.21
C PHE A 195 -3.87 2.51 16.26
N THR A 196 -4.50 2.34 17.41
CA THR A 196 -4.39 3.27 18.55
C THR A 196 -2.95 3.37 19.07
N ARG A 197 -2.27 2.22 19.26
CA ARG A 197 -0.86 2.19 19.69
C ARG A 197 0.05 2.87 18.68
N VAL A 198 -0.19 2.63 17.39
CA VAL A 198 0.55 3.25 16.28
C VAL A 198 0.37 4.78 16.29
N LEU A 199 -0.86 5.27 16.44
CA LEU A 199 -1.15 6.71 16.56
C LEU A 199 -0.43 7.35 17.75
N GLN A 200 -0.51 6.73 18.93
CA GLN A 200 0.14 7.24 20.14
C GLN A 200 1.67 7.29 20.00
N ALA A 201 2.27 6.29 19.36
CA ALA A 201 3.71 6.27 19.10
C ALA A 201 4.13 7.40 18.15
N ASP A 202 3.39 7.62 17.05
CA ASP A 202 3.69 8.70 16.12
C ASP A 202 3.56 10.08 16.74
N MET A 203 2.52 10.32 17.55
CA MET A 203 2.36 11.61 18.24
C MET A 203 3.53 11.90 19.20
N ARG A 204 4.17 10.87 19.78
CA ARG A 204 5.40 11.04 20.57
C ARG A 204 6.63 11.33 19.71
N ASN A 205 6.75 10.67 18.56
CA ASN A 205 7.90 10.81 17.66
C ASN A 205 7.85 12.08 16.78
N HIS A 206 6.64 12.57 16.53
CA HIS A 206 6.35 13.73 15.68
C HIS A 206 5.44 14.73 16.42
N PRO A 207 5.88 15.30 17.55
CA PRO A 207 5.05 16.18 18.37
C PRO A 207 4.68 17.49 17.66
N GLY A 208 5.43 17.87 16.61
CA GLY A 208 5.33 19.17 15.97
C GLY A 208 5.79 20.32 16.86
N SER A 209 5.53 21.56 16.44
CA SER A 209 5.98 22.77 17.14
C SER A 209 4.88 23.48 17.94
N SER A 210 3.67 22.93 18.07
CA SER A 210 2.55 23.64 18.69
C SER A 210 2.40 23.32 20.17
N SER A 211 2.25 24.37 21.00
CA SER A 211 1.84 24.31 22.41
C SER A 211 0.43 23.72 22.63
N HIS A 212 -0.37 23.58 21.57
CA HIS A 212 -1.68 22.92 21.58
C HIS A 212 -1.74 21.87 20.46
N PRO A 213 -1.62 20.57 20.77
CA PRO A 213 -1.78 19.54 19.75
C PRO A 213 -3.20 19.63 19.20
N ALA A 214 -3.31 19.78 17.87
CA ALA A 214 -4.62 19.72 17.24
C ALA A 214 -5.24 18.34 17.52
N VAL A 215 -6.55 18.32 17.76
CA VAL A 215 -7.37 17.13 17.94
C VAL A 215 -8.27 16.98 16.71
N PRO A 216 -8.66 15.77 16.30
CA PRO A 216 -9.67 15.58 15.27
C PRO A 216 -10.93 16.40 15.58
N ALA A 217 -11.49 17.07 14.56
CA ALA A 217 -12.65 17.95 14.74
C ALA A 217 -13.97 17.17 14.89
N PHE A 218 -13.96 15.86 14.62
CA PHE A 218 -15.13 15.01 14.60
C PHE A 218 -14.89 13.74 15.41
N ASP A 219 -15.82 13.40 16.30
CA ASP A 219 -15.79 12.14 17.05
C ASP A 219 -16.18 10.95 16.17
N LYS A 220 -17.09 11.18 15.22
CA LYS A 220 -17.61 10.18 14.30
C LYS A 220 -17.88 10.79 12.94
N VAL A 221 -17.83 9.94 11.92
CA VAL A 221 -18.31 10.31 10.59
C VAL A 221 -19.84 10.29 10.59
N THR A 222 -20.44 11.32 10.02
CA THR A 222 -21.87 11.46 9.75
C THR A 222 -22.20 11.25 8.27
N VAL A 223 -21.29 11.61 7.37
CA VAL A 223 -21.45 11.53 5.92
C VAL A 223 -21.51 10.07 5.43
N GLN A 224 -22.57 9.73 4.71
CA GLN A 224 -22.90 8.32 4.36
C GLN A 224 -21.80 7.62 3.55
N TRP A 225 -21.24 8.28 2.53
CA TRP A 225 -20.19 7.64 1.72
C TRP A 225 -18.90 7.42 2.53
N GLN A 226 -18.56 8.31 3.47
CA GLN A 226 -17.43 8.10 4.37
C GLN A 226 -17.69 6.97 5.36
N LYS A 227 -18.92 6.86 5.91
CA LYS A 227 -19.32 5.72 6.73
C LYS A 227 -19.20 4.41 5.96
N ALA A 228 -19.73 4.36 4.74
CA ALA A 228 -19.66 3.17 3.89
C ALA A 228 -18.20 2.75 3.64
N ILE A 229 -17.31 3.69 3.38
CA ILE A 229 -15.87 3.42 3.24
C ILE A 229 -15.26 2.94 4.57
N MET A 230 -15.52 3.61 5.70
CA MET A 230 -14.96 3.22 7.00
C MET A 230 -15.44 1.86 7.49
N THR A 231 -16.68 1.49 7.19
CA THR A 231 -17.30 0.24 7.65
C THR A 231 -17.06 -0.90 6.66
N GLY A 232 -17.05 -0.58 5.36
CA GLY A 232 -16.96 -1.55 4.26
C GLY A 232 -15.53 -1.83 3.80
N LEU A 233 -14.60 -0.88 3.94
CA LEU A 233 -13.17 -1.18 3.80
C LEU A 233 -12.67 -1.66 5.16
N ILE A 234 -12.44 -2.97 5.25
CA ILE A 234 -11.75 -3.56 6.39
C ILE A 234 -10.31 -3.01 6.34
N TRP A 235 -10.00 -2.09 7.24
CA TRP A 235 -8.63 -1.67 7.54
C TRP A 235 -8.01 -2.72 8.45
#